data_AF-A0A3A6JAC7-F1
#
_entry.id   AF-A0A3A6JAC7-F1
#
_cell.length_a   1.000
_cell.length_b   1.000
_cell.length_c   1.000
_cell.angle_alpha   90.00
_cell.angle_beta   90.00
_cell.angle_gamma   90.00
#
_symmetry.space_group_name_H-M   'P 1'
#
loop_
_entity.id
_entity.type
_entity.pdbx_description
1 polymer ?
#
loop_
_entity_poly.entity_id
_entity_poly.type
_entity_poly.pdbx_seq_one_letter_code
_entity_poly.pdbx_strand_id
1 'polypeptide(L)'
;MFEESSGLKIPASSVITKDVYMIPVDYLTGGSGDSDLTHFNQVTYGNSGSTSIKQISPIIYFTDKRFCYVDPSSIDSDAVLQKNNSKDTFSVATAAKYTMDGVLCVSRGTAEFRRIEVIVSGDDYSIIKPDLSYGISRYDRILLDGHSMKEGELIYQ
;
A
#
# COMPACT_ATOMS: atom_id res chain seq x y z
N MET A 1 19.44 16.08 26.71
CA MET A 1 20.23 15.23 25.79
C MET A 1 19.30 14.95 24.62
N PHE A 2 19.47 15.68 23.52
CA PHE A 2 18.60 15.55 22.35
C PHE A 2 18.91 14.20 21.73
N GLU A 3 17.95 13.28 21.70
CA GLU A 3 18.06 12.14 20.80
C GLU A 3 18.18 12.74 19.40
N GLU A 4 19.30 12.52 18.74
CA GLU A 4 19.41 12.77 17.31
C GLU A 4 18.26 12.00 16.67
N SER A 5 17.21 12.71 16.26
CA SER A 5 16.03 12.11 15.65
C SER A 5 16.48 11.39 14.39
N SER A 6 16.70 10.07 14.49
CA SER A 6 17.16 9.21 13.41
C SER A 6 16.02 9.02 12.41
N GLY A 7 15.83 10.01 11.55
CA GLY A 7 14.76 10.06 10.57
C GLY A 7 15.18 10.71 9.26
N LEU A 8 14.33 10.59 8.26
CA LEU A 8 14.52 11.28 6.98
C LEU A 8 13.75 12.59 7.02
N LYS A 9 14.43 13.69 6.71
CA LYS A 9 13.81 15.00 6.58
C LYS A 9 13.21 15.13 5.17
N ILE A 10 11.93 15.45 5.09
CA ILE A 10 11.20 15.69 3.83
C ILE A 10 10.48 17.04 3.87
N PRO A 11 10.21 17.69 2.72
CA PRO A 11 9.37 18.88 2.67
C PRO A 11 7.96 18.56 3.18
N ALA A 12 7.38 19.43 4.01
CA ALA A 12 6.03 19.21 4.51
C ALA A 12 4.99 19.15 3.36
N SER A 13 5.20 19.94 2.30
CA SER A 13 4.40 19.96 1.07
C SER A 13 4.43 18.68 0.25
N SER A 14 5.39 17.78 0.49
CA SER A 14 5.49 16.51 -0.24
C SER A 14 4.52 15.44 0.29
N VAL A 15 4.01 15.63 1.51
CA VAL A 15 3.18 14.64 2.20
C VAL A 15 1.77 14.64 1.62
N ILE A 16 1.32 13.46 1.22
CA ILE A 16 -0.04 13.20 0.76
C ILE A 16 -0.66 12.04 1.53
N THR A 17 -1.97 11.94 1.46
CA THR A 17 -2.73 10.83 2.03
C THR A 17 -3.33 9.96 0.93
N LYS A 18 -3.33 8.64 1.14
CA LYS A 18 -4.02 7.68 0.27
C LYS A 18 -4.88 6.74 1.10
N ASP A 19 -6.13 6.56 0.70
CA ASP A 19 -7.01 5.57 1.30
C ASP A 19 -6.71 4.17 0.76
N VAL A 20 -6.58 3.20 1.66
CA VAL A 20 -6.28 1.80 1.35
C VAL A 20 -7.25 0.85 2.04
N TYR A 21 -7.45 -0.34 1.47
CA TYR A 21 -8.29 -1.36 2.07
C TYR A 21 -7.53 -2.12 3.15
N MET A 22 -8.19 -2.36 4.28
CA MET A 22 -7.74 -3.26 5.33
C MET A 22 -8.35 -4.64 5.11
N ILE A 23 -7.55 -5.56 4.59
CA ILE A 23 -7.96 -6.95 4.32
C ILE A 23 -7.35 -7.85 5.40
N PRO A 24 -8.10 -8.71 6.08
CA PRO A 24 -7.54 -9.57 7.12
C PRO A 24 -6.44 -10.48 6.57
N VAL A 25 -5.34 -10.62 7.31
CA VAL A 25 -4.17 -11.44 6.91
C VAL A 25 -4.52 -12.90 6.64
N ASP A 26 -5.58 -13.41 7.26
CA ASP A 26 -6.10 -14.77 7.07
C ASP A 26 -6.48 -15.09 5.61
N TYR A 27 -6.75 -14.07 4.79
CA TYR A 27 -7.09 -14.23 3.37
C TYR A 27 -5.86 -14.14 2.46
N LEU A 28 -4.73 -13.65 2.97
CA LEU A 28 -3.49 -13.60 2.22
C LEU A 28 -2.88 -15.00 2.12
N THR A 29 -2.50 -15.38 0.92
CA THR A 29 -1.87 -16.66 0.59
C THR A 29 -0.44 -16.39 0.17
N GLY A 30 0.54 -16.85 0.93
CA GLY A 30 1.95 -16.64 0.61
C GLY A 30 2.83 -17.15 1.74
N GLY A 31 3.99 -17.70 1.39
CA GLY A 31 4.88 -18.40 2.31
C GLY A 31 5.39 -17.50 3.43
N SER A 32 5.54 -18.08 4.62
CA SER A 32 6.29 -17.50 5.72
C SER A 32 7.78 -17.45 5.36
N GLY A 33 8.20 -16.45 4.59
CA GLY A 33 9.60 -16.27 4.18
C GLY A 33 9.71 -15.57 2.84
N ASP A 34 10.65 -14.63 2.77
CA ASP A 34 11.04 -13.88 1.57
C ASP A 34 11.03 -14.73 0.29
N SER A 35 10.54 -14.12 -0.79
CA SER A 35 10.45 -14.55 -2.19
C SER A 35 9.20 -15.33 -2.65
N ASP A 36 8.40 -14.58 -3.41
CA ASP A 36 7.61 -14.96 -4.57
C ASP A 36 6.14 -15.37 -4.38
N LEU A 37 5.34 -14.30 -4.34
CA LEU A 37 3.92 -14.18 -4.67
C LEU A 37 2.94 -14.42 -3.53
N THR A 38 2.87 -13.43 -2.63
CA THR A 38 1.66 -13.20 -1.84
C THR A 38 0.50 -12.90 -2.78
N HIS A 39 -0.57 -13.69 -2.69
CA HIS A 39 -1.76 -13.57 -3.51
C HIS A 39 -3.02 -13.74 -2.65
N PHE A 40 -4.14 -13.24 -3.14
CA PHE A 40 -5.45 -13.55 -2.61
C PHE A 40 -6.18 -14.51 -3.55
N ASN A 41 -7.02 -15.35 -2.98
CA ASN A 41 -7.91 -16.23 -3.74
C ASN A 41 -9.25 -15.53 -3.95
N GLN A 42 -9.50 -15.00 -5.13
CA GLN A 42 -10.77 -14.41 -5.51
C GLN A 42 -11.74 -15.49 -6.00
N VAL A 43 -12.95 -15.51 -5.44
CA VAL A 43 -14.04 -16.35 -5.93
C VAL A 43 -14.63 -15.69 -7.17
N THR A 44 -14.71 -16.46 -8.25
CA THR A 44 -15.32 -16.04 -9.51
C THR A 44 -16.52 -16.92 -9.82
N TYR A 45 -17.60 -16.31 -10.31
CA TYR A 45 -18.83 -17.00 -10.67
C TYR A 45 -18.92 -17.15 -12.18
N GLY A 46 -18.98 -18.39 -12.67
CA GLY A 46 -19.20 -18.69 -14.08
C GLY A 46 -20.68 -18.64 -14.46
N ASN A 47 -20.97 -18.47 -15.75
CA ASN A 47 -22.34 -18.34 -16.29
C ASN A 47 -23.29 -19.51 -15.95
N SER A 48 -22.75 -20.69 -15.60
CA SER A 48 -23.54 -21.89 -15.26
C SER A 48 -23.71 -22.11 -13.74
N GLY A 49 -23.40 -21.11 -12.90
CA GLY A 49 -23.45 -21.25 -11.44
C GLY A 49 -22.27 -22.02 -10.83
N SER A 50 -21.24 -22.31 -11.63
CA SER A 50 -19.99 -22.89 -11.14
C SER A 50 -19.15 -21.81 -10.45
N THR A 51 -18.63 -22.14 -9.27
CA THR A 51 -17.64 -21.31 -8.55
C THR A 51 -16.23 -21.79 -8.87
N SER A 52 -15.36 -20.87 -9.28
CA SER A 52 -13.93 -21.11 -9.44
C SER A 52 -13.11 -20.13 -8.61
N ILE A 53 -11.85 -20.47 -8.36
CA ILE A 53 -10.91 -19.62 -7.62
C ILE A 53 -9.90 -19.06 -8.63
N LYS A 54 -9.70 -17.75 -8.58
CA LYS A 54 -8.66 -17.02 -9.32
C LYS A 54 -7.66 -16.43 -8.33
N GLN A 55 -6.37 -16.64 -8.55
CA GLN A 55 -5.33 -16.00 -7.77
C GLN A 55 -5.10 -14.58 -8.28
N ILE A 56 -5.08 -13.60 -7.37
CA ILE A 56 -4.78 -12.19 -7.66
C ILE A 56 -3.65 -11.69 -6.77
N SER A 57 -2.78 -10.84 -7.31
CA SER A 57 -1.64 -10.25 -6.57
C SER A 57 -1.75 -8.73 -6.59
N PRO A 58 -2.64 -8.13 -5.78
CA PRO A 58 -2.77 -6.69 -5.68
C PRO A 58 -1.53 -6.06 -5.01
N ILE A 59 -1.38 -4.75 -5.13
CA ILE A 59 -0.30 -3.99 -4.49
C ILE A 59 -0.61 -3.91 -2.98
N ILE A 60 0.31 -4.43 -2.16
CA ILE A 60 0.22 -4.38 -0.70
C ILE A 60 1.30 -3.43 -0.19
N TYR A 61 0.89 -2.35 0.48
CA TYR A 61 1.81 -1.35 1.02
C TYR A 61 2.53 -1.83 2.26
N PHE A 62 1.81 -2.49 3.16
CA PHE A 62 2.39 -3.17 4.30
C PHE A 62 1.39 -4.18 4.87
N THR A 63 1.88 -5.04 5.75
CA THR A 63 1.08 -6.01 6.48
C THR A 63 1.45 -5.93 7.95
N ASP A 64 0.44 -5.83 8.82
CA ASP A 64 0.62 -5.99 10.26
C ASP A 64 0.16 -7.40 10.71
N LYS A 65 -0.02 -7.60 12.02
CA LYS A 65 -0.43 -8.91 12.56
C LYS A 65 -1.88 -9.31 12.24
N ARG A 66 -2.71 -8.36 11.80
CA ARG A 66 -4.16 -8.50 11.62
C ARG A 66 -4.60 -8.20 10.19
N PHE A 67 -4.01 -7.19 9.56
CA PHE A 67 -4.45 -6.70 8.25
C PHE A 67 -3.29 -6.50 7.26
N CYS A 68 -3.61 -6.72 5.99
CA CYS A 68 -2.89 -6.27 4.82
C CYS A 68 -3.51 -4.95 4.34
N TYR A 69 -2.68 -3.98 4.02
CA TYR A 69 -3.09 -2.66 3.56
C TYR A 69 -2.91 -2.58 2.05
N VAL A 70 -4.03 -2.72 1.33
CA VAL A 70 -4.05 -3.01 -0.11
C VAL A 70 -4.50 -1.79 -0.90
N ASP A 71 -3.82 -1.52 -2.01
CA ASP A 71 -4.18 -0.44 -2.94
C ASP A 71 -5.54 -0.72 -3.61
N PRO A 72 -6.55 0.15 -3.43
CA PRO A 72 -7.87 0.01 -4.06
C PRO A 72 -7.86 0.00 -5.59
N SER A 73 -6.81 0.54 -6.23
CA SER A 73 -6.67 0.51 -7.69
C SER A 73 -6.19 -0.84 -8.24
N SER A 74 -5.69 -1.71 -7.36
CA SER A 74 -5.10 -3.00 -7.72
C SER A 74 -6.00 -4.20 -7.41
N ILE A 75 -7.19 -3.95 -6.86
CA ILE A 75 -8.19 -4.98 -6.51
C ILE A 75 -9.61 -4.46 -6.78
N ASP A 76 -10.46 -5.30 -7.38
CA ASP A 76 -11.85 -4.93 -7.64
C ASP A 76 -12.61 -4.73 -6.33
N SER A 77 -13.38 -3.64 -6.22
CA SER A 77 -14.11 -3.31 -5.00
C SER A 77 -15.22 -4.32 -4.64
N ASP A 78 -15.71 -5.07 -5.62
CA ASP A 78 -16.71 -6.12 -5.44
C ASP A 78 -16.08 -7.53 -5.31
N ALA A 79 -14.74 -7.62 -5.28
CA ALA A 79 -14.05 -8.89 -5.14
C ALA A 79 -14.46 -9.60 -3.85
N VAL A 80 -14.66 -10.92 -3.97
CA VAL A 80 -14.91 -11.82 -2.84
C VAL A 80 -13.69 -12.71 -2.68
N LEU A 81 -13.00 -12.58 -1.56
CA LEU A 81 -11.82 -13.36 -1.23
C LEU A 81 -12.20 -14.58 -0.42
N GLN A 82 -11.50 -15.70 -0.61
CA GLN A 82 -11.69 -16.93 0.15
C GLN A 82 -10.40 -17.30 0.87
N LYS A 83 -10.52 -17.77 2.12
CA LYS A 83 -9.38 -18.29 2.89
C LYS A 83 -8.83 -19.57 2.26
N ASN A 84 -7.55 -19.85 2.45
CA ASN A 84 -6.94 -21.10 1.95
C ASN A 84 -7.44 -22.36 2.64
N ASN A 85 -7.72 -22.26 3.94
CA ASN A 85 -7.97 -23.40 4.82
C ASN A 85 -9.45 -23.65 5.09
N SER A 86 -10.35 -22.82 4.53
CA SER A 86 -11.78 -22.90 4.78
C SER A 86 -12.57 -22.30 3.61
N LYS A 87 -13.90 -22.50 3.63
CA LYS A 87 -14.79 -21.88 2.65
C LYS A 87 -15.21 -20.46 3.06
N ASP A 88 -14.65 -19.93 4.15
CA ASP A 88 -14.97 -18.59 4.64
C ASP A 88 -14.57 -17.55 3.61
N THR A 89 -15.48 -16.63 3.35
CA THR A 89 -15.29 -15.56 2.38
C THR A 89 -15.24 -14.18 3.03
N PHE A 90 -14.63 -13.23 2.34
CA PHE A 90 -14.57 -11.83 2.73
C PHE A 90 -14.83 -10.96 1.51
N SER A 91 -15.82 -10.07 1.60
CA SER A 91 -16.10 -9.13 0.52
C SER A 91 -15.27 -7.87 0.70
N VAL A 92 -14.49 -7.50 -0.32
CA VAL A 92 -13.69 -6.26 -0.32
C VAL A 92 -14.58 -5.03 -0.17
N ALA A 93 -15.83 -5.08 -0.62
CA ALA A 93 -16.81 -4.01 -0.43
C ALA A 93 -17.11 -3.72 1.05
N THR A 94 -16.85 -4.69 1.94
CA THR A 94 -17.02 -4.56 3.39
C THR A 94 -15.71 -4.23 4.12
N ALA A 95 -14.60 -4.11 3.39
CA ALA A 95 -13.31 -3.79 3.98
C ALA A 95 -13.32 -2.39 4.57
N ALA A 96 -12.80 -2.27 5.79
CA ALA A 96 -12.51 -0.98 6.38
C ALA A 96 -11.44 -0.26 5.55
N LYS A 97 -11.51 1.07 5.53
CA LYS A 97 -10.48 1.91 4.92
C LYS A 97 -9.53 2.44 5.98
N TYR A 98 -8.25 2.53 5.62
CA TYR A 98 -7.22 3.19 6.39
C TYR A 98 -6.63 4.31 5.54
N THR A 99 -6.54 5.51 6.11
CA THR A 99 -5.87 6.63 5.46
C THR A 99 -4.39 6.60 5.82
N MET A 100 -3.55 6.46 4.81
CA MET A 100 -2.11 6.30 4.96
C MET A 100 -1.37 7.51 4.44
N ASP A 101 -0.39 7.98 5.21
CA ASP A 101 0.53 9.02 4.77
C ASP A 101 1.57 8.44 3.80
N GLY A 102 1.89 9.21 2.78
CA GLY A 102 2.91 8.87 1.80
C GLY A 102 3.48 10.09 1.10
N VAL A 103 4.36 9.80 0.16
CA VAL A 103 4.94 10.77 -0.77
C VAL A 103 4.94 10.15 -2.16
N LEU A 104 4.98 11.00 -3.19
CA LEU A 104 5.23 10.53 -4.56
C LEU A 104 6.73 10.53 -4.82
N CYS A 105 7.27 9.35 -5.16
CA CYS A 105 8.65 9.17 -5.56
C CYS A 105 8.75 8.99 -7.08
N VAL A 106 9.73 9.64 -7.69
CA VAL A 106 10.07 9.47 -9.09
C VAL A 106 10.87 8.18 -9.25
N SER A 107 10.27 7.20 -9.90
CA SER A 107 10.88 5.92 -10.24
C SER A 107 10.64 5.65 -11.72
N ARG A 108 11.72 5.40 -12.47
CA ARG A 108 11.68 5.06 -13.90
C ARG A 108 10.84 6.02 -14.78
N GLY A 109 10.78 7.29 -14.41
CA GLY A 109 10.03 8.31 -15.14
C GLY A 109 8.55 8.41 -14.78
N THR A 110 8.09 7.68 -13.77
CA THR A 110 6.71 7.74 -13.25
C THR A 110 6.68 8.13 -11.78
N ALA A 111 5.60 8.78 -11.35
CA ALA A 111 5.32 9.03 -9.93
C ALA A 111 4.76 7.77 -9.26
N GLU A 112 5.47 7.20 -8.29
CA GLU A 112 5.04 6.05 -7.49
C GLU A 112 4.73 6.49 -6.06
N PHE A 113 3.59 6.04 -5.50
CA PHE A 113 3.30 6.28 -4.09
C PHE A 113 4.23 5.45 -3.19
N ARG A 114 4.81 6.07 -2.18
CA ARG A 114 5.61 5.41 -1.14
C ARG A 114 5.11 5.81 0.24
N ARG A 115 4.98 4.82 1.12
CA ARG A 115 4.47 4.98 2.48
C ARG A 115 5.46 5.74 3.36
N ILE A 116 4.95 6.59 4.25
CA ILE A 116 5.75 7.21 5.32
C ILE A 116 5.05 7.04 6.68
N GLU A 117 5.82 7.20 7.75
CA GLU A 117 5.30 7.42 9.10
C GLU A 117 5.96 8.70 9.63
N VAL A 118 5.16 9.75 9.86
CA VAL A 118 5.65 11.04 10.35
C VAL A 118 5.93 10.95 11.87
N ILE A 119 7.16 11.26 12.26
CA ILE A 119 7.60 11.34 13.67
C ILE A 119 7.44 12.77 14.17
N VAL A 120 7.86 13.74 13.36
CA VAL A 120 7.75 15.18 13.65
C VAL A 120 7.11 15.86 12.45
N SER A 121 6.02 16.59 12.70
CA SER A 121 5.39 17.45 11.72
C SER A 121 5.80 18.91 11.99
N GLY A 122 6.19 19.61 10.94
CA GLY A 122 6.51 21.04 10.98
C GLY A 122 6.03 21.71 9.69
N ASP A 123 6.02 23.05 9.68
CA ASP A 123 5.44 23.83 8.58
C ASP A 123 6.25 23.73 7.28
N ASP A 124 7.59 23.75 7.37
CA ASP A 124 8.48 23.65 6.20
C ASP A 124 8.91 22.22 5.91
N TYR A 125 9.10 21.42 6.96
CA TYR A 125 9.62 20.07 6.87
C TYR A 125 9.04 19.14 7.92
N SER A 126 8.97 17.87 7.55
CA SER A 126 8.61 16.76 8.43
C SER A 126 9.79 15.81 8.58
N ILE A 127 9.88 15.12 9.72
CA ILE A 127 10.82 14.03 9.96
C ILE A 127 10.02 12.74 9.94
N ILE A 128 10.40 11.81 9.08
CA ILE A 128 9.75 10.50 8.94
C ILE A 128 10.65 9.37 9.44
N LYS A 129 10.02 8.25 9.77
CA LYS A 129 10.72 7.02 10.12
C LYS A 129 11.40 6.40 8.89
N PRO A 130 12.68 6.00 9.00
CA PRO A 130 13.37 5.31 7.92
C PRO A 130 12.96 3.83 7.84
N ASP A 131 13.38 3.16 6.77
CA ASP A 131 13.33 1.69 6.61
C ASP A 131 11.93 1.07 6.77
N LEU A 132 10.90 1.79 6.30
CA LEU A 132 9.54 1.27 6.21
C LEU A 132 9.37 0.36 4.99
N SER A 133 8.59 -0.70 5.16
CA SER A 133 8.12 -1.50 4.02
C SER A 133 7.33 -0.62 3.06
N TYR A 134 7.63 -0.75 1.76
CA TYR A 134 7.10 0.11 0.69
C TYR A 134 7.31 1.62 0.94
N GLY A 135 8.33 1.97 1.71
CA GLY A 135 8.69 3.34 2.06
C GLY A 135 9.72 3.97 1.14
N ILE A 136 10.31 5.06 1.63
CA ILE A 136 11.39 5.78 0.95
C ILE A 136 12.74 5.61 1.65
N SER A 137 13.80 5.72 0.86
CA SER A 137 15.19 5.78 1.28
C SER A 137 15.78 7.18 1.11
N ARG A 138 16.94 7.44 1.73
CA ARG A 138 17.60 8.77 1.75
C ARG A 138 17.77 9.43 0.37
N TYR A 139 17.96 8.64 -0.67
CA TYR A 139 18.27 9.12 -2.03
C TYR A 139 17.11 9.00 -3.01
N ASP A 140 15.94 8.60 -2.53
CA ASP A 140 14.73 8.57 -3.34
C ASP A 140 14.33 10.00 -3.73
N ARG A 141 13.99 10.17 -5.00
CA ARG A 141 13.60 11.47 -5.55
C ARG A 141 12.12 11.67 -5.30
N ILE A 142 11.77 12.37 -4.24
CA ILE A 142 10.37 12.70 -3.94
C ILE A 142 9.94 13.99 -4.65
N LEU A 143 8.67 14.09 -5.00
CA LEU A 143 8.08 15.34 -5.46
C LEU A 143 8.06 16.36 -4.31
N LEU A 144 8.44 17.61 -4.62
CA LEU A 144 8.43 18.69 -3.63
C LEU A 144 7.01 19.04 -3.19
N ASP A 145 6.08 19.06 -4.14
CA ASP A 145 4.64 19.22 -3.92
C ASP A 145 3.96 17.89 -4.28
N GLY A 146 3.42 17.20 -3.29
CA GLY A 146 2.80 15.90 -3.47
C GLY A 146 1.48 15.95 -4.25
N HIS A 147 0.89 17.13 -4.44
CA HIS A 147 -0.33 17.32 -5.22
C HIS A 147 -0.07 17.77 -6.67
N SER A 148 1.18 17.97 -7.03
CA SER A 148 1.57 18.45 -8.37
C SER A 148 1.28 17.44 -9.49
N MET A 149 1.21 16.14 -9.16
CA MET A 149 0.98 15.05 -10.11
C MET A 149 0.19 13.92 -9.45
N LYS A 150 -0.36 13.01 -10.27
CA LYS A 150 -0.99 11.78 -9.77
C LYS A 150 -0.03 10.59 -9.83
N GLU A 151 -0.27 9.61 -8.97
CA GLU A 151 0.41 8.33 -9.06
C GLU A 151 0.20 7.69 -10.45
N GLY A 152 1.27 7.12 -11.02
CA GLY A 152 1.32 6.53 -12.35
C GLY A 152 1.55 7.54 -13.49
N GLU A 153 1.56 8.85 -13.21
CA GLU A 153 1.76 9.87 -14.23
C GLU A 153 3.23 9.94 -14.69
N LEU A 154 3.43 10.09 -16.01
CA LEU A 154 4.75 10.24 -16.62
C LEU A 154 5.30 11.63 -16.36
N ILE A 155 6.56 11.68 -15.95
CA ILE A 155 7.28 12.93 -15.74
C ILE A 155 7.90 13.36 -17.06
N TYR A 156 7.34 14.41 -17.64
CA TYR A 156 7.96 15.12 -18.75
C TYR A 156 9.08 16.02 -18.19
N GLN A 157 10.33 15.72 -18.54
CA GLN A 157 11.49 16.59 -18.32
C GLN A 157 11.63 17.61 -19.44
#